data_AF-A0A7C7HY71-F1
#
_entry.id   AF-A0A7C7HY71-F1
#
_cell.length_a   1.000
_cell.length_b   1.000
_cell.length_c   1.000
_cell.angle_alpha   90.00
_cell.angle_beta   90.00
_cell.angle_gamma   90.00
#
_symmetry.space_group_name_H-M   'P 1'
#
loop_
_entity.id
_entity.type
_entity.pdbx_description
1 polymer ?
#
loop_
_entity_poly.entity_id
_entity_poly.type
_entity_poly.pdbx_seq_one_letter_code
_entity_poly.pdbx_strand_id
1 'polypeptide(L)'
;MAGSIGVVGLPDAATLGSLFHRLVEVGIANPADDGELTGLDQLWSHSQSSRLLEKDVIEQVLDELLPAGADRAITGQRLAVLAQIQEDGRLGKMCGGEEFDGQKVVGLRTELPFHLTVGVGADGRRITRWAVAGEVELADIDEIQVSFDGRIDLALAYDGDEGPTLQVVDLKTEGCGQPFDEDDPTKGHELQHPVAKPLSTAAQSHLEQELLDKHRLQLALYTIVLERSQSRLPQKERRKVLPPAIQASASGRMVVMSEAELTQAKLDFGELLEQMVDMKLNPHDEPERLPKEQGEICRTCPYYYSGIRLCGPQGEPLGIVTKAVPEGVS
;
A
#
# COMPACT_ATOMS: atom_id res chain seq x y z
N MET A 1 -6.82 -14.17 -31.17
CA MET A 1 -8.10 -13.61 -30.71
C MET A 1 -8.86 -14.69 -29.97
N ALA A 2 -8.41 -15.01 -28.76
CA ALA A 2 -9.18 -15.79 -27.79
C ALA A 2 -9.42 -14.80 -26.65
N GLY A 3 -10.67 -14.35 -26.49
CA GLY A 3 -11.02 -13.49 -25.36
C GLY A 3 -10.82 -14.29 -24.07
N SER A 4 -10.14 -13.70 -23.09
CA SER A 4 -10.10 -14.28 -21.76
C SER A 4 -11.54 -14.32 -21.26
N ILE A 5 -12.06 -15.53 -21.04
CA ILE A 5 -13.37 -15.70 -20.44
C ILE A 5 -13.16 -15.34 -18.98
N GLY A 6 -13.55 -14.14 -18.58
CA GLY A 6 -13.49 -13.73 -17.18
C GLY A 6 -14.20 -14.79 -16.33
N VAL A 7 -13.61 -15.15 -15.19
CA VAL A 7 -14.24 -16.09 -14.26
C VAL A 7 -15.49 -15.42 -13.69
N VAL A 8 -16.64 -15.77 -14.25
CA VAL A 8 -17.95 -15.28 -13.81
C VAL A 8 -18.14 -15.72 -12.36
N GLY A 9 -18.41 -14.77 -11.47
CA GLY A 9 -18.71 -15.04 -10.06
C GLY A 9 -17.66 -14.56 -9.06
N LEU A 10 -16.47 -14.12 -9.48
CA LEU A 10 -15.56 -13.43 -8.55
C LEU A 10 -16.12 -12.06 -8.12
N PRO A 11 -15.85 -11.62 -6.87
CA PRO A 11 -16.14 -10.25 -6.46
C PRO A 11 -15.24 -9.25 -7.21
N ASP A 12 -15.52 -7.95 -7.07
CA ASP A 12 -14.63 -6.91 -7.58
C ASP A 12 -13.24 -6.97 -6.95
N ALA A 13 -12.27 -6.32 -7.58
CA ALA A 13 -10.86 -6.38 -7.17
C ALA A 13 -10.63 -5.85 -5.75
N ALA A 14 -11.35 -4.83 -5.32
CA ALA A 14 -11.20 -4.25 -3.98
C ALA A 14 -11.68 -5.25 -2.92
N THR A 15 -12.83 -5.88 -3.14
CA THR A 15 -13.39 -6.90 -2.26
C THR A 15 -12.53 -8.15 -2.21
N LEU A 16 -12.01 -8.62 -3.36
CA LEU A 16 -11.04 -9.72 -3.40
C LEU A 16 -9.77 -9.37 -2.61
N GLY A 17 -9.31 -8.13 -2.73
CA GLY A 17 -8.19 -7.60 -1.95
C GLY A 17 -8.45 -7.68 -0.45
N SER A 18 -9.60 -7.19 0.01
CA SER A 18 -9.98 -7.24 1.43
C SER A 18 -10.07 -8.68 1.97
N LEU A 19 -10.65 -9.60 1.20
CA LEU A 19 -10.69 -11.02 1.55
C LEU A 19 -9.28 -11.60 1.71
N PHE A 20 -8.37 -11.32 0.78
CA PHE A 20 -7.01 -11.86 0.85
C PHE A 20 -6.17 -11.24 1.98
N HIS A 21 -6.27 -9.92 2.22
CA HIS A 21 -5.61 -9.27 3.35
C HIS A 21 -6.09 -9.88 4.67
N ARG A 22 -7.40 -10.10 4.81
CA ARG A 22 -7.98 -10.72 5.99
C ARG A 22 -7.49 -12.17 6.18
N LEU A 23 -7.38 -12.95 5.10
CA LEU A 23 -6.82 -14.30 5.15
C LEU A 23 -5.37 -14.29 5.64
N VAL A 24 -4.54 -13.36 5.15
CA VAL A 24 -3.16 -13.20 5.60
C VAL A 24 -3.10 -12.77 7.06
N GLU A 25 -3.93 -11.82 7.48
CA GLU A 25 -3.99 -11.31 8.85
C GLU A 25 -4.18 -12.43 9.89
N VAL A 26 -5.11 -13.35 9.63
CA VAL A 26 -5.47 -14.41 10.58
C VAL A 26 -4.67 -15.70 10.36
N GLY A 27 -4.14 -15.90 9.16
CA GLY A 27 -3.60 -17.19 8.73
C GLY A 27 -2.08 -17.25 8.61
N ILE A 28 -1.36 -16.12 8.50
CA ILE A 28 0.10 -16.16 8.32
C ILE A 28 0.80 -16.78 9.53
N ALA A 29 1.90 -17.51 9.28
CA ALA A 29 2.76 -18.02 10.33
C ALA A 29 3.48 -16.89 11.08
N ASN A 30 3.61 -17.03 12.39
CA ASN A 30 4.51 -16.22 13.21
C ASN A 30 5.53 -17.16 13.86
N PRO A 31 6.83 -17.09 13.49
CA PRO A 31 7.86 -18.04 13.94
C PRO A 31 8.43 -17.69 15.31
N ALA A 32 7.76 -16.81 16.07
CA ALA A 32 8.17 -16.45 17.41
C ALA A 32 8.23 -17.68 18.35
N ASP A 33 9.17 -17.67 19.27
CA ASP A 33 9.38 -18.76 20.25
C ASP A 33 8.66 -18.47 21.60
N ASP A 34 7.52 -17.76 21.59
CA ASP A 34 6.74 -17.29 22.75
C ASP A 34 7.53 -16.50 23.83
N GLY A 35 8.77 -16.09 23.51
CA GLY A 35 9.64 -15.28 24.36
C GLY A 35 9.41 -13.77 24.21
N GLU A 36 9.91 -12.98 25.15
CA GLU A 36 9.90 -11.52 25.03
C GLU A 36 10.93 -11.05 24.00
N LEU A 37 10.46 -10.35 22.97
CA LEU A 37 11.32 -9.67 22.02
C LEU A 37 11.68 -8.28 22.56
N THR A 38 12.96 -8.08 22.86
CA THR A 38 13.45 -6.79 23.39
C THR A 38 12.97 -5.61 22.52
N GLY A 39 12.37 -4.61 23.18
CA GLY A 39 11.85 -3.39 22.54
C GLY A 39 10.52 -3.53 21.80
N LEU A 40 9.88 -4.71 21.85
CA LEU A 40 8.57 -4.97 21.22
C LEU A 40 7.56 -5.44 22.27
N ASP A 41 6.28 -5.17 22.03
CA ASP A 41 5.20 -5.67 22.88
C ASP A 41 4.94 -7.17 22.63
N GLN A 42 4.20 -7.80 23.54
CA GLN A 42 3.94 -9.25 23.50
C GLN A 42 3.18 -9.69 22.23
N LEU A 43 2.43 -8.80 21.58
CA LEU A 43 1.67 -9.19 20.38
C LEU A 43 2.57 -9.52 19.19
N TRP A 44 3.85 -9.14 19.23
CA TRP A 44 4.84 -9.53 18.22
C TRP A 44 5.28 -10.99 18.35
N SER A 45 5.21 -11.55 19.57
CA SER A 45 5.76 -12.86 19.90
C SER A 45 4.72 -13.98 20.04
N HIS A 46 3.47 -13.73 19.62
CA HIS A 46 2.44 -14.77 19.58
C HIS A 46 2.74 -15.80 18.49
N SER A 47 3.29 -16.95 18.88
CA SER A 47 3.64 -18.02 17.94
C SER A 47 2.40 -18.60 17.27
N GLN A 48 2.49 -18.84 15.96
CA GLN A 48 1.44 -19.51 15.19
C GLN A 48 2.08 -20.23 13.99
N SER A 49 1.75 -21.51 13.80
CA SER A 49 2.01 -22.20 12.53
C SER A 49 1.08 -21.66 11.45
N SER A 50 1.50 -21.67 10.18
CA SER A 50 0.65 -21.15 9.12
C SER A 50 -0.68 -21.89 9.01
N ARG A 51 -1.73 -21.12 8.78
CA ARG A 51 -3.13 -21.57 8.62
C ARG A 51 -3.74 -21.08 7.32
N LEU A 52 -2.94 -20.45 6.42
CA LEU A 52 -3.43 -19.83 5.17
C LEU A 52 -4.20 -20.80 4.27
N LEU A 53 -3.81 -22.08 4.28
CA LEU A 53 -4.42 -23.14 3.48
C LEU A 53 -5.49 -23.94 4.24
N GLU A 54 -5.74 -23.62 5.52
CA GLU A 54 -6.79 -24.28 6.28
C GLU A 54 -8.16 -23.88 5.73
N LYS A 55 -8.93 -24.89 5.32
CA LYS A 55 -10.28 -24.68 4.78
C LYS A 55 -11.16 -23.86 5.75
N ASP A 56 -11.12 -24.17 7.04
CA ASP A 56 -11.96 -23.49 8.04
C ASP A 56 -11.62 -21.99 8.15
N VAL A 57 -10.35 -21.60 7.96
CA VAL A 57 -9.94 -20.19 7.94
C VAL A 57 -10.45 -19.50 6.68
N ILE A 58 -10.31 -20.13 5.51
CA ILE A 58 -10.83 -19.58 4.26
C ILE A 58 -12.36 -19.40 4.35
N GLU A 59 -13.08 -20.40 4.86
CA GLU A 59 -14.54 -20.32 5.04
C GLU A 59 -14.93 -19.21 6.04
N GLN A 60 -14.19 -19.04 7.14
CA GLN A 60 -14.40 -17.95 8.08
C GLN A 60 -14.26 -16.57 7.38
N VAL A 61 -13.21 -16.38 6.59
CA VAL A 61 -12.97 -15.12 5.87
C VAL A 61 -14.08 -14.84 4.86
N LEU A 62 -14.56 -15.87 4.16
CA LEU A 62 -15.70 -15.76 3.25
C LEU A 62 -16.99 -15.38 4.01
N ASP A 63 -17.23 -15.96 5.19
CA ASP A 63 -18.40 -15.61 6.01
C ASP A 63 -18.35 -14.16 6.50
N GLU A 64 -17.16 -13.63 6.78
CA GLU A 64 -16.97 -12.28 7.27
C GLU A 64 -17.18 -11.22 6.17
N LEU A 65 -16.66 -11.45 4.95
CA LEU A 65 -16.47 -10.37 3.98
C LEU A 65 -17.06 -10.63 2.58
N LEU A 66 -17.49 -11.85 2.25
CA LEU A 66 -17.99 -12.15 0.90
C LEU A 66 -19.37 -11.51 0.68
N PRO A 67 -19.57 -10.69 -0.37
CA PRO A 67 -20.87 -10.12 -0.67
C PRO A 67 -21.81 -11.19 -1.25
N ALA A 68 -23.11 -11.05 -1.00
CA ALA A 68 -24.15 -12.01 -1.44
C ALA A 68 -24.21 -12.24 -2.97
N GLY A 69 -23.65 -11.34 -3.78
CA GLY A 69 -23.61 -11.45 -5.24
C GLY A 69 -22.39 -12.20 -5.80
N ALA A 70 -21.40 -12.51 -4.98
CA ALA A 70 -20.20 -13.24 -5.40
C ALA A 70 -20.38 -14.76 -5.16
N ASP A 71 -19.77 -15.55 -6.04
CA ASP A 71 -19.76 -17.00 -5.93
C ASP A 71 -18.74 -17.42 -4.87
N ARG A 72 -19.25 -18.07 -3.82
CA ARG A 72 -18.46 -18.53 -2.69
C ARG A 72 -17.41 -19.58 -3.08
N ALA A 73 -17.79 -20.56 -3.89
CA ALA A 73 -16.90 -21.67 -4.23
C ALA A 73 -15.74 -21.17 -5.10
N ILE A 74 -16.05 -20.33 -6.10
CA ILE A 74 -15.04 -19.71 -6.96
C ILE A 74 -14.11 -18.80 -6.15
N THR A 75 -14.67 -17.98 -5.25
CA THR A 75 -13.86 -17.06 -4.45
C THR A 75 -12.99 -17.81 -3.43
N GLY A 76 -13.53 -18.84 -2.77
CA GLY A 76 -12.75 -19.69 -1.87
C GLY A 76 -11.60 -20.41 -2.57
N GLN A 77 -11.84 -20.94 -3.78
CA GLN A 77 -10.79 -21.53 -4.60
C GLN A 77 -9.72 -20.49 -4.96
N ARG A 78 -10.11 -19.27 -5.37
CA ARG A 78 -9.18 -18.18 -5.67
C ARG A 78 -8.31 -17.83 -4.46
N LEU A 79 -8.91 -17.73 -3.27
CA LEU A 79 -8.17 -17.47 -2.03
C LEU A 79 -7.19 -18.58 -1.70
N ALA A 80 -7.57 -19.85 -1.86
CA ALA A 80 -6.67 -20.98 -1.66
C ALA A 80 -5.46 -20.95 -2.61
N VAL A 81 -5.67 -20.58 -3.87
CA VAL A 81 -4.58 -20.42 -4.84
C VAL A 81 -3.62 -19.30 -4.44
N LEU A 82 -4.16 -18.12 -4.08
CA LEU A 82 -3.33 -16.99 -3.64
C LEU A 82 -2.59 -17.30 -2.34
N ALA A 83 -3.21 -18.04 -1.42
CA ALA A 83 -2.59 -18.52 -0.19
C ALA A 83 -1.41 -19.46 -0.48
N GLN A 84 -1.57 -20.40 -1.41
CA GLN A 84 -0.48 -21.30 -1.83
C GLN A 84 0.69 -20.51 -2.43
N ILE A 85 0.39 -19.54 -3.30
CA ILE A 85 1.40 -18.65 -3.89
C ILE A 85 2.15 -17.87 -2.80
N GLN A 86 1.45 -17.39 -1.77
CA GLN A 86 2.04 -16.69 -0.63
C GLN A 86 2.95 -17.59 0.19
N GLU A 87 2.55 -18.84 0.47
CA GLU A 87 3.35 -19.85 1.19
C GLU A 87 4.64 -20.20 0.44
N ASP A 88 4.54 -20.39 -0.88
CA ASP A 88 5.69 -20.74 -1.73
C ASP A 88 6.64 -19.55 -1.95
N GLY A 89 6.12 -18.33 -1.76
CA GLY A 89 6.85 -17.08 -1.86
C GLY A 89 7.85 -16.85 -0.71
N ARG A 90 8.73 -15.85 -0.90
CA ARG A 90 9.76 -15.52 0.11
C ARG A 90 9.15 -15.16 1.46
N LEU A 91 8.06 -14.39 1.47
CA LEU A 91 7.41 -13.93 2.70
C LEU A 91 6.83 -15.12 3.50
N GLY A 92 6.10 -16.03 2.86
CA GLY A 92 5.56 -17.23 3.51
C GLY A 92 6.65 -18.08 4.16
N LYS A 93 7.72 -18.37 3.42
CA LYS A 93 8.89 -19.13 3.93
C LYS A 93 9.56 -18.47 5.13
N MET A 94 9.80 -17.15 5.05
CA MET A 94 10.40 -16.39 6.15
C MET A 94 9.52 -16.41 7.41
N CYS A 95 8.22 -16.21 7.24
CA CYS A 95 7.23 -16.33 8.32
C CYS A 95 7.10 -17.78 8.85
N GLY A 96 7.38 -18.79 8.02
CA GLY A 96 7.52 -20.18 8.42
C GLY A 96 8.82 -20.50 9.19
N GLY A 97 9.72 -19.53 9.33
CA GLY A 97 10.96 -19.64 10.08
C GLY A 97 12.21 -19.94 9.24
N GLU A 98 12.10 -19.97 7.91
CA GLU A 98 13.26 -20.06 7.03
C GLU A 98 14.12 -18.79 7.09
N GLU A 99 15.43 -18.96 7.03
CA GLU A 99 16.41 -17.87 7.03
C GLU A 99 16.79 -17.49 5.59
N PHE A 100 16.83 -16.19 5.30
CA PHE A 100 17.27 -15.67 4.01
C PHE A 100 18.28 -14.55 4.22
N ASP A 101 19.39 -14.59 3.47
CA ASP A 101 20.41 -13.53 3.48
C ASP A 101 20.92 -13.17 4.90
N GLY A 102 21.04 -14.17 5.79
CA GLY A 102 21.48 -13.97 7.18
C GLY A 102 20.43 -13.33 8.10
N GLN A 103 19.18 -13.25 7.64
CA GLN A 103 18.05 -12.69 8.39
C GLN A 103 16.98 -13.76 8.64
N LYS A 104 16.53 -13.83 9.88
CA LYS A 104 15.42 -14.70 10.30
C LYS A 104 14.32 -13.84 10.91
N VAL A 105 13.06 -14.07 10.50
CA VAL A 105 11.91 -13.48 11.19
C VAL A 105 11.79 -14.12 12.57
N VAL A 106 11.68 -13.28 13.61
CA VAL A 106 11.55 -13.71 15.02
C VAL A 106 10.23 -13.26 15.65
N GLY A 107 9.46 -12.43 14.94
CA GLY A 107 8.14 -11.97 15.35
C GLY A 107 7.51 -11.10 14.27
N LEU A 108 6.19 -10.91 14.33
CA LEU A 108 5.47 -10.04 13.41
C LEU A 108 4.21 -9.44 14.02
N ARG A 109 3.69 -8.39 13.40
CA ARG A 109 2.36 -7.82 13.66
C ARG A 109 1.61 -7.66 12.35
N THR A 110 0.41 -8.23 12.30
CA THR A 110 -0.58 -7.94 11.26
C THR A 110 -1.46 -6.77 11.68
N GLU A 111 -1.98 -6.01 10.70
CA GLU A 111 -2.92 -4.90 10.91
C GLU A 111 -2.46 -3.89 11.99
N LEU A 112 -1.17 -3.54 12.02
CA LEU A 112 -0.60 -2.69 13.07
C LEU A 112 -1.17 -1.26 12.97
N PRO A 113 -2.03 -0.82 13.93
CA PRO A 113 -2.61 0.50 13.87
C PRO A 113 -1.58 1.57 14.23
N PHE A 114 -1.71 2.74 13.62
CA PHE A 114 -0.87 3.88 13.96
C PHE A 114 -1.62 5.20 13.94
N HIS A 115 -1.09 6.14 14.73
CA HIS A 115 -1.38 7.55 14.67
C HIS A 115 -0.06 8.31 14.59
N LEU A 116 0.13 9.10 13.53
CA LEU A 116 1.33 9.89 13.30
C LEU A 116 0.97 11.36 13.17
N THR A 117 1.55 12.20 14.01
CA THR A 117 1.49 13.67 13.86
C THR A 117 2.84 14.21 13.39
N VAL A 118 2.85 14.84 12.22
CA VAL A 118 4.02 15.51 11.65
C VAL A 118 3.85 17.01 11.82
N GLY A 119 4.85 17.65 12.42
CA GLY A 119 4.91 19.12 12.48
C GLY A 119 5.39 19.65 11.14
N VAL A 120 4.71 20.68 10.65
CA VAL A 120 5.05 21.41 9.42
C VAL A 120 5.41 22.83 9.83
N GLY A 121 6.44 23.41 9.21
CA GLY A 121 6.95 24.73 9.61
C GLY A 121 5.86 25.80 9.56
N ALA A 122 5.72 26.61 10.60
CA ALA A 122 4.72 27.69 10.62
C ALA A 122 5.29 29.06 10.20
N ASP A 123 6.62 29.13 9.98
CA ASP A 123 7.33 30.39 9.77
C ASP A 123 6.77 31.20 8.59
N GLY A 124 6.26 32.40 8.90
CA GLY A 124 5.70 33.32 7.91
C GLY A 124 4.29 32.96 7.41
N ARG A 125 3.69 31.88 7.90
CA ARG A 125 2.32 31.47 7.56
C ARG A 125 1.30 32.15 8.46
N ARG A 126 0.20 32.60 7.85
CA ARG A 126 -0.88 33.35 8.52
C ARG A 126 -2.23 32.83 8.11
N ILE A 127 -3.23 33.01 8.99
CA ILE A 127 -4.62 32.80 8.61
C ILE A 127 -5.13 34.08 7.97
N THR A 128 -5.50 34.01 6.70
CA THR A 128 -6.06 35.14 5.96
C THR A 128 -7.55 34.91 5.65
N ARG A 129 -8.26 36.00 5.41
CA ARG A 129 -9.63 35.97 4.88
C ARG A 129 -9.82 37.05 3.85
N TRP A 130 -10.42 36.67 2.73
CA TRP A 130 -10.82 37.64 1.71
C TRP A 130 -11.92 38.58 2.22
N ALA A 131 -11.74 39.89 2.03
CA ALA A 131 -12.73 40.93 2.24
C ALA A 131 -12.82 41.85 1.01
N VAL A 132 -13.84 42.71 0.95
CA VAL A 132 -14.05 43.64 -0.18
C VAL A 132 -12.86 44.59 -0.39
N ALA A 133 -12.12 44.90 0.67
CA ALA A 133 -10.92 45.75 0.62
C ALA A 133 -9.63 44.98 0.27
N GLY A 134 -9.74 43.67 -0.01
CA GLY A 134 -8.61 42.77 -0.19
C GLY A 134 -8.48 41.76 0.94
N GLU A 135 -7.35 41.06 0.93
CA GLU A 135 -7.04 40.03 1.91
C GLU A 135 -6.72 40.66 3.27
N VAL A 136 -7.30 40.09 4.34
CA VAL A 136 -7.10 40.57 5.71
C VAL A 136 -6.47 39.46 6.54
N GLU A 137 -5.37 39.78 7.21
CA GLU A 137 -4.71 38.89 8.16
C GLU A 137 -5.53 38.80 9.46
N LEU A 138 -5.81 37.58 9.91
CA LEU A 138 -6.62 37.30 11.10
C LEU A 138 -5.78 36.86 12.29
N ALA A 139 -4.75 36.05 12.06
CA ALA A 139 -3.87 35.51 13.10
C ALA A 139 -2.55 35.01 12.51
N ASP A 140 -1.50 35.06 13.32
CA ASP A 140 -0.25 34.32 13.08
C ASP A 140 -0.43 32.84 13.47
N ILE A 141 0.34 31.97 12.85
CA ILE A 141 0.33 30.53 13.11
C ILE A 141 1.61 30.17 13.85
N ASP A 142 1.47 29.60 15.06
CA ASP A 142 2.62 29.17 15.87
C ASP A 142 3.11 27.76 15.49
N GLU A 143 2.18 26.85 15.18
CA GLU A 143 2.48 25.47 14.83
C GLU A 143 1.43 24.92 13.88
N ILE A 144 1.86 24.11 12.91
CA ILE A 144 0.99 23.35 12.03
C ILE A 144 1.27 21.87 12.23
N GLN A 145 0.21 21.11 12.48
CA GLN A 145 0.28 19.67 12.66
C GLN A 145 -0.58 18.97 11.61
N VAL A 146 0.00 18.00 10.93
CA VAL A 146 -0.70 17.09 10.04
C VAL A 146 -0.73 15.71 10.67
N SER A 147 -1.93 15.19 10.87
CA SER A 147 -2.15 13.88 11.48
C SER A 147 -2.58 12.84 10.45
N PHE A 148 -2.00 11.66 10.58
CA PHE A 148 -2.29 10.48 9.78
C PHE A 148 -2.72 9.35 10.69
N ASP A 149 -3.81 8.69 10.31
CA ASP A 149 -4.31 7.48 10.94
C ASP A 149 -4.36 6.38 9.89
N GLY A 150 -3.96 5.18 10.27
CA GLY A 150 -3.94 4.07 9.34
C GLY A 150 -3.55 2.75 9.99
N ARG A 151 -3.36 1.74 9.15
CA ARG A 151 -2.92 0.40 9.53
C ARG A 151 -1.85 -0.07 8.57
N ILE A 152 -0.79 -0.65 9.12
CA ILE A 152 0.25 -1.31 8.36
C ILE A 152 -0.14 -2.78 8.23
N ASP A 153 -0.28 -3.29 7.00
CA ASP A 153 -0.72 -4.67 6.75
C ASP A 153 0.13 -5.68 7.53
N LEU A 154 1.46 -5.57 7.40
CA LEU A 154 2.42 -6.43 8.08
C LEU A 154 3.68 -5.66 8.49
N ALA A 155 4.12 -5.88 9.73
CA ALA A 155 5.43 -5.45 10.21
C ALA A 155 6.19 -6.66 10.74
N LEU A 156 7.40 -6.86 10.23
CA LEU A 156 8.27 -8.00 10.54
C LEU A 156 9.39 -7.55 11.47
N ALA A 157 9.69 -8.39 12.46
CA ALA A 157 10.88 -8.25 13.29
C ALA A 157 11.87 -9.34 12.92
N TYR A 158 13.12 -8.94 12.70
CA TYR A 158 14.21 -9.85 12.39
C TYR A 158 15.26 -9.83 13.48
N ASP A 159 15.92 -10.98 13.62
CA ASP A 159 17.28 -11.05 14.09
C ASP A 159 18.19 -11.46 12.93
N GLY A 160 19.37 -10.86 12.86
CA GLY A 160 20.36 -11.14 11.85
C GLY A 160 21.73 -10.61 12.26
N ASP A 161 22.71 -10.78 11.38
CA ASP A 161 24.12 -10.48 11.68
C ASP A 161 24.38 -9.02 12.09
N GLU A 162 23.60 -8.08 11.56
CA GLU A 162 23.69 -6.65 11.89
C GLU A 162 22.88 -6.23 13.12
N GLY A 163 22.26 -7.19 13.81
CA GLY A 163 21.40 -6.98 14.97
C GLY A 163 19.91 -6.91 14.64
N PRO A 164 19.08 -6.59 15.66
CA PRO A 164 17.63 -6.65 15.52
C PRO A 164 17.09 -5.54 14.63
N THR A 165 16.23 -5.90 13.68
CA THR A 165 15.65 -4.96 12.71
C THR A 165 14.13 -5.10 12.62
N LEU A 166 13.48 -4.09 12.02
CA LEU A 166 12.07 -4.09 11.66
C LEU A 166 11.91 -3.80 10.17
N GLN A 167 10.91 -4.38 9.52
CA GLN A 167 10.55 -4.04 8.14
C GLN A 167 9.05 -3.97 7.97
N VAL A 168 8.58 -2.98 7.22
CA VAL A 168 7.19 -2.91 6.74
C VAL A 168 7.05 -3.79 5.51
N VAL A 169 5.98 -4.57 5.45
CA VAL A 169 5.55 -5.28 4.26
C VAL A 169 4.09 -4.97 3.98
N ASP A 170 3.81 -4.47 2.79
CA ASP A 170 2.49 -4.04 2.36
C ASP A 170 1.97 -4.98 1.28
N LEU A 171 0.76 -5.51 1.45
CA LEU A 171 0.20 -6.51 0.54
C LEU A 171 -0.49 -5.83 -0.64
N LYS A 172 -0.31 -6.40 -1.83
CA LYS A 172 -0.91 -5.90 -3.08
C LYS A 172 -1.48 -7.02 -3.91
N THR A 173 -2.78 -6.92 -4.12
CA THR A 173 -3.59 -7.88 -4.89
C THR A 173 -3.80 -7.44 -6.36
N GLU A 174 -2.99 -6.50 -6.84
CA GLU A 174 -2.97 -6.12 -8.25
C GLU A 174 -2.68 -7.36 -9.11
N GLY A 175 -3.53 -7.61 -10.11
CA GLY A 175 -3.41 -8.80 -10.95
C GLY A 175 -3.90 -10.11 -10.31
N CYS A 176 -4.52 -10.09 -9.12
CA CYS A 176 -5.12 -11.26 -8.48
C CYS A 176 -6.53 -11.60 -9.01
N GLY A 177 -7.24 -10.60 -9.56
CA GLY A 177 -8.60 -10.73 -10.08
C GLY A 177 -8.62 -11.22 -11.52
N GLN A 178 -8.95 -10.33 -12.46
CA GLN A 178 -8.94 -10.61 -13.89
C GLN A 178 -8.01 -9.64 -14.63
N PRO A 179 -7.21 -10.10 -15.60
CA PRO A 179 -6.99 -11.50 -15.98
C PRO A 179 -6.10 -12.25 -14.96
N PHE A 180 -6.50 -13.42 -14.47
CA PHE A 180 -5.62 -14.33 -13.72
C PHE A 180 -5.80 -15.74 -14.25
N ASP A 181 -4.68 -16.43 -14.48
CA ASP A 181 -4.67 -17.81 -14.94
C ASP A 181 -4.03 -18.71 -13.88
N GLU A 182 -4.85 -19.60 -13.28
CA GLU A 182 -4.42 -20.50 -12.19
C GLU A 182 -3.52 -21.64 -12.69
N ASP A 183 -3.66 -22.01 -13.96
CA ASP A 183 -2.97 -23.17 -14.54
C ASP A 183 -1.68 -22.76 -15.28
N ASP A 184 -1.69 -21.58 -15.90
CA ASP A 184 -0.57 -21.05 -16.67
C ASP A 184 -0.36 -19.56 -16.39
N PRO A 185 0.52 -19.22 -15.43
CA PRO A 185 0.82 -17.84 -15.07
C PRO A 185 1.25 -16.95 -16.26
N THR A 186 1.76 -17.52 -17.36
CA THR A 186 2.17 -16.76 -18.57
C THR A 186 0.99 -16.28 -19.42
N LYS A 187 -0.22 -16.77 -19.14
CA LYS A 187 -1.47 -16.34 -19.78
C LYS A 187 -2.30 -15.39 -18.91
N GLY A 188 -1.90 -15.20 -17.65
CA GLY A 188 -2.58 -14.36 -16.68
C GLY A 188 -2.15 -12.89 -16.74
N HIS A 189 -2.30 -12.19 -15.62
CA HIS A 189 -1.76 -10.84 -15.47
C HIS A 189 -0.24 -10.88 -15.56
N GLU A 190 0.38 -9.85 -16.13
CA GLU A 190 1.84 -9.79 -16.27
C GLU A 190 2.60 -9.91 -14.93
N LEU A 191 1.99 -9.50 -13.81
CA LEU A 191 2.55 -9.71 -12.46
C LEU A 191 2.61 -11.19 -12.03
N GLN A 192 1.91 -12.11 -12.70
CA GLN A 192 2.01 -13.56 -12.50
C GLN A 192 3.18 -14.17 -13.25
N HIS A 193 3.74 -13.46 -14.24
CA HIS A 193 4.74 -14.04 -15.12
C HIS A 193 5.97 -14.48 -14.31
N PRO A 194 6.48 -15.71 -14.53
CA PRO A 194 7.64 -16.21 -13.79
C PRO A 194 8.87 -15.32 -13.98
N VAL A 195 9.61 -15.11 -12.90
CA VAL A 195 10.89 -14.38 -12.89
C VAL A 195 12.07 -15.33 -12.72
N ALA A 196 13.28 -14.87 -13.08
CA ALA A 196 14.48 -15.70 -13.01
C ALA A 196 14.87 -16.08 -11.58
N LYS A 197 14.65 -15.18 -10.60
CA LYS A 197 15.02 -15.37 -9.18
C LYS A 197 13.80 -15.15 -8.28
N PRO A 198 12.89 -16.13 -8.13
CA PRO A 198 11.60 -15.95 -7.45
C PRO A 198 11.71 -15.63 -5.95
N LEU A 199 12.85 -15.92 -5.31
CA LEU A 199 13.12 -15.60 -3.89
C LEU A 199 14.07 -14.41 -3.71
N SER A 200 14.46 -13.71 -4.77
CA SER A 200 15.20 -12.43 -4.64
C SER A 200 14.28 -11.32 -4.14
N THR A 201 14.79 -10.25 -3.55
CA THR A 201 13.96 -9.08 -3.18
C THR A 201 14.04 -7.93 -4.19
N ALA A 202 14.91 -8.03 -5.19
CA ALA A 202 15.02 -7.02 -6.24
C ALA A 202 13.84 -7.13 -7.23
N ALA A 203 13.38 -5.99 -7.72
CA ALA A 203 12.49 -5.94 -8.87
C ALA A 203 13.18 -6.58 -10.09
N GLN A 204 12.44 -7.42 -10.80
CA GLN A 204 12.89 -8.15 -11.99
C GLN A 204 12.02 -7.85 -13.22
N SER A 205 10.97 -7.05 -13.06
CA SER A 205 10.07 -6.59 -14.11
C SER A 205 9.71 -5.11 -13.93
N HIS A 206 9.28 -4.48 -15.01
CA HIS A 206 8.82 -3.09 -14.97
C HIS A 206 7.58 -2.91 -14.09
N LEU A 207 6.67 -3.90 -14.07
CA LEU A 207 5.46 -3.83 -13.23
C LEU A 207 5.76 -3.99 -11.74
N GLU A 208 6.78 -4.77 -11.35
CA GLU A 208 7.22 -4.81 -9.95
C GLU A 208 7.75 -3.44 -9.51
N GLN A 209 8.49 -2.75 -10.38
CA GLN A 209 8.97 -1.40 -10.11
C GLN A 209 7.82 -0.38 -10.09
N GLU A 210 6.90 -0.45 -11.05
CA GLU A 210 5.72 0.42 -11.10
C GLU A 210 4.85 0.23 -9.84
N LEU A 211 4.75 -1.00 -9.33
CA LEU A 211 4.04 -1.28 -8.09
C LEU A 211 4.70 -0.59 -6.89
N LEU A 212 6.04 -0.61 -6.79
CA LEU A 212 6.75 0.18 -5.77
C LEU A 212 6.50 1.68 -5.94
N ASP A 213 6.65 2.20 -7.16
CA ASP A 213 6.52 3.63 -7.46
C ASP A 213 5.11 4.15 -7.14
N LYS A 214 4.07 3.37 -7.48
CA LYS A 214 2.65 3.67 -7.18
C LYS A 214 2.37 3.81 -5.69
N HIS A 215 3.06 3.03 -4.85
CA HIS A 215 2.81 2.94 -3.42
C HIS A 215 3.91 3.59 -2.56
N ARG A 216 4.91 4.23 -3.17
CA ARG A 216 6.13 4.68 -2.47
C ARG A 216 5.89 5.62 -1.29
N LEU A 217 4.91 6.54 -1.39
CA LEU A 217 4.61 7.49 -0.32
C LEU A 217 3.93 6.81 0.88
N GLN A 218 3.07 5.82 0.61
CA GLN A 218 2.45 5.00 1.66
C GLN A 218 3.52 4.18 2.40
N LEU A 219 4.41 3.54 1.66
CA LEU A 219 5.52 2.78 2.23
C LEU A 219 6.46 3.67 3.06
N ALA A 220 6.81 4.86 2.56
CA ALA A 220 7.61 5.83 3.31
C ALA A 220 6.92 6.27 4.62
N LEU A 221 5.61 6.55 4.58
CA LEU A 221 4.82 6.87 5.76
C LEU A 221 4.87 5.73 6.80
N TYR A 222 4.67 4.48 6.38
CA TYR A 222 4.72 3.32 7.27
C TYR A 222 6.11 3.12 7.88
N THR A 223 7.17 3.33 7.10
CA THR A 223 8.54 3.31 7.62
C THR A 223 8.77 4.40 8.67
N ILE A 224 8.32 5.65 8.42
CA ILE A 224 8.43 6.75 9.38
C ILE A 224 7.70 6.42 10.69
N VAL A 225 6.54 5.77 10.62
CA VAL A 225 5.79 5.31 11.80
C VAL A 225 6.64 4.36 12.65
N LEU A 226 7.26 3.35 12.05
CA LEU A 226 8.13 2.43 12.78
C LEU A 226 9.38 3.14 13.32
N GLU A 227 10.01 4.01 12.55
CA GLU A 227 11.18 4.76 13.01
C GLU A 227 10.86 5.63 14.22
N ARG A 228 9.69 6.28 14.22
CA ARG A 228 9.25 7.12 15.33
C ARG A 228 8.85 6.31 16.57
N SER A 229 8.36 5.07 16.39
CA SER A 229 8.13 4.17 17.52
C SER A 229 9.47 3.77 18.15
N GLN A 230 10.46 3.42 17.34
CA GLN A 230 11.80 3.04 17.79
C GLN A 230 12.57 4.21 18.41
N SER A 231 12.44 5.44 17.90
CA SER A 231 13.13 6.61 18.44
C SER A 231 12.72 6.95 19.88
N ARG A 232 11.53 6.52 20.30
CA ARG A 232 11.00 6.71 21.67
C ARG A 232 11.56 5.72 22.68
N LEU A 233 12.15 4.61 22.21
CA LEU A 233 12.73 3.58 23.07
C LEU A 233 14.15 3.95 23.54
N PRO A 234 14.64 3.37 24.65
CA PRO A 234 16.06 3.41 25.02
C PRO A 234 16.95 2.83 23.93
N GLN A 235 18.15 3.39 23.71
CA GLN A 235 19.03 3.02 22.58
C GLN A 235 19.31 1.50 22.48
N LYS A 236 19.46 0.81 23.61
CA LYS A 236 19.71 -0.64 23.70
C LYS A 236 18.52 -1.51 23.28
N GLU A 237 17.32 -0.94 23.23
CA GLU A 237 16.06 -1.62 22.87
C GLU A 237 15.62 -1.25 21.45
N ARG A 238 16.31 -0.31 20.78
CA ARG A 238 15.94 0.13 19.43
C ARG A 238 16.33 -0.91 18.40
N ARG A 239 15.44 -1.10 17.44
CA ARG A 239 15.67 -1.86 16.21
C ARG A 239 15.89 -0.89 15.05
N LYS A 240 16.80 -1.24 14.14
CA LYS A 240 16.95 -0.49 12.88
C LYS A 240 15.77 -0.81 11.97
N VAL A 241 15.14 0.20 11.38
CA VAL A 241 14.06 0.00 10.42
C VAL A 241 14.67 -0.13 9.03
N LEU A 242 14.37 -1.23 8.34
CA LEU A 242 14.82 -1.53 6.99
C LEU A 242 13.90 -0.87 5.95
N PRO A 243 14.37 -0.70 4.71
CA PRO A 243 13.52 -0.29 3.60
C PRO A 243 12.27 -1.16 3.48
N PRO A 244 11.10 -0.55 3.23
CA PRO A 244 9.84 -1.27 3.17
C PRO A 244 9.76 -2.17 1.93
N ALA A 245 8.86 -3.14 1.97
CA ALA A 245 8.63 -4.09 0.88
C ALA A 245 7.15 -4.12 0.47
N ILE A 246 6.91 -4.52 -0.78
CA ILE A 246 5.59 -4.94 -1.25
C ILE A 246 5.59 -6.46 -1.43
N GLN A 247 4.51 -7.10 -1.00
CA GLN A 247 4.17 -8.45 -1.40
C GLN A 247 3.19 -8.39 -2.58
N ALA A 248 3.64 -8.81 -3.75
CA ALA A 248 2.79 -8.92 -4.95
C ALA A 248 2.06 -10.26 -4.92
N SER A 249 0.80 -10.25 -4.48
CA SER A 249 0.01 -11.45 -4.20
C SER A 249 -0.25 -12.31 -5.44
N ALA A 250 -0.17 -11.73 -6.64
CA ALA A 250 -0.34 -12.45 -7.89
C ALA A 250 0.79 -13.46 -8.18
N SER A 251 2.00 -13.23 -7.66
CA SER A 251 3.17 -14.11 -7.89
C SER A 251 3.91 -14.55 -6.63
N GLY A 252 3.52 -14.06 -5.45
CA GLY A 252 4.19 -14.39 -4.18
C GLY A 252 5.54 -13.68 -4.02
N ARG A 253 5.88 -12.79 -4.96
CA ARG A 253 7.10 -11.98 -4.96
C ARG A 253 7.06 -11.00 -3.79
N MET A 254 8.15 -10.95 -3.03
CA MET A 254 8.43 -9.87 -2.09
C MET A 254 9.46 -8.95 -2.75
N VAL A 255 9.10 -7.70 -3.00
CA VAL A 255 9.95 -6.71 -3.68
C VAL A 255 10.27 -5.60 -2.69
N VAL A 256 11.56 -5.37 -2.42
CA VAL A 256 12.03 -4.41 -1.42
C VAL A 256 12.44 -3.12 -2.12
N MET A 257 11.97 -2.00 -1.59
CA MET A 257 12.41 -0.68 -2.01
C MET A 257 13.87 -0.48 -1.64
N SER A 258 14.67 0.13 -2.52
CA SER A 258 16.05 0.48 -2.19
C SER A 258 16.12 1.62 -1.17
N GLU A 259 17.26 1.73 -0.46
CA GLU A 259 17.53 2.84 0.46
C GLU A 259 17.43 4.21 -0.24
N ALA A 260 17.86 4.30 -1.50
CA ALA A 260 17.80 5.52 -2.29
C ALA A 260 16.35 5.92 -2.61
N GLU A 261 15.53 4.95 -3.03
CA GLU A 261 14.10 5.17 -3.31
C GLU A 261 13.34 5.56 -2.04
N LEU A 262 13.61 4.90 -0.90
CA LEU A 262 13.00 5.26 0.37
C LEU A 262 13.39 6.68 0.80
N THR A 263 14.67 7.03 0.66
CA THR A 263 15.15 8.38 0.99
C THR A 263 14.42 9.42 0.14
N GLN A 264 14.32 9.19 -1.18
CA GLN A 264 13.59 10.09 -2.07
C GLN A 264 12.09 10.15 -1.71
N ALA A 265 11.46 9.01 -1.40
CA ALA A 265 10.05 8.97 -1.03
C ALA A 265 9.76 9.74 0.27
N LYS A 266 10.66 9.71 1.26
CA LYS A 266 10.54 10.52 2.48
C LYS A 266 10.71 12.01 2.23
N LEU A 267 11.61 12.41 1.33
CA LEU A 267 11.78 13.81 0.93
C LEU A 267 10.52 14.32 0.22
N ASP A 268 10.04 13.60 -0.78
CA ASP A 268 8.83 13.95 -1.53
C ASP A 268 7.60 14.00 -0.61
N PHE A 269 7.50 13.08 0.37
CA PHE A 269 6.45 13.10 1.37
C PHE A 269 6.46 14.40 2.18
N GLY A 270 7.65 14.88 2.59
CA GLY A 270 7.81 16.17 3.27
C GLY A 270 7.42 17.36 2.40
N GLU A 271 7.84 17.38 1.13
CA GLU A 271 7.48 18.44 0.19
C GLU A 271 5.98 18.51 -0.08
N LEU A 272 5.33 17.35 -0.25
CA LEU A 272 3.88 17.26 -0.43
C LEU A 272 3.12 17.72 0.81
N LEU A 273 3.63 17.45 2.01
CA LEU A 273 3.05 17.96 3.26
C LEU A 273 3.07 19.48 3.32
N GLU A 274 4.19 20.10 2.97
CA GLU A 274 4.31 21.56 2.89
C GLU A 274 3.31 22.14 1.88
N GLN A 275 3.22 21.55 0.68
CA GLN A 275 2.26 21.98 -0.34
C GLN A 275 0.81 21.83 0.11
N MET A 276 0.45 20.72 0.76
CA MET A 276 -0.89 20.50 1.31
C MET A 276 -1.26 21.56 2.33
N VAL A 277 -0.31 21.95 3.20
CA VAL A 277 -0.50 23.01 4.18
C VAL A 277 -0.68 24.36 3.49
N ASP A 278 0.14 24.71 2.51
CA ASP A 278 0.04 25.98 1.79
C ASP A 278 -1.30 26.10 1.05
N MET A 279 -1.75 25.04 0.38
CA MET A 279 -3.08 25.01 -0.27
C MET A 279 -4.23 25.14 0.73
N LYS A 280 -4.07 24.60 1.94
CA LYS A 280 -5.06 24.70 3.02
C LYS A 280 -5.19 26.12 3.57
N LEU A 281 -4.06 26.82 3.68
CA LEU A 281 -4.01 28.18 4.20
C LEU A 281 -4.37 29.23 3.15
N ASN A 282 -4.07 28.96 1.88
CA ASN A 282 -4.34 29.86 0.75
C ASN A 282 -5.33 29.20 -0.24
N PRO A 283 -6.59 28.96 0.15
CA PRO A 283 -7.54 28.19 -0.66
C PRO A 283 -7.97 28.86 -1.97
N HIS A 284 -7.54 30.10 -2.20
CA HIS A 284 -7.79 30.86 -3.43
C HIS A 284 -6.72 30.63 -4.49
N ASP A 285 -5.54 30.13 -4.11
CA ASP A 285 -4.47 29.79 -5.03
C ASP A 285 -4.74 28.38 -5.57
N GLU A 286 -5.44 28.33 -6.70
CA GLU A 286 -5.64 27.07 -7.43
C GLU A 286 -4.30 26.63 -8.06
N PRO A 287 -3.93 25.33 -7.93
CA PRO A 287 -2.72 24.83 -8.57
C PRO A 287 -2.80 25.00 -10.09
N GLU A 288 -1.67 25.30 -10.71
CA GLU A 288 -1.61 25.46 -12.16
C GLU A 288 -2.10 24.19 -12.87
N ARG A 289 -2.89 24.40 -13.92
CA ARG A 289 -3.34 23.30 -14.78
C ARG A 289 -2.13 22.64 -15.42
N LEU A 290 -2.14 21.31 -15.45
CA LEU A 290 -1.08 20.52 -16.07
C LEU A 290 -1.00 20.77 -17.59
N PRO A 291 0.19 20.72 -18.22
CA PRO A 291 0.34 20.79 -19.67
C PRO A 291 -0.47 19.69 -20.39
N LYS A 292 -0.82 19.92 -21.67
CA LYS A 292 -1.60 18.95 -22.46
C LYS A 292 -0.93 17.58 -22.56
N GLU A 293 0.40 17.59 -22.58
CA GLU A 293 1.26 16.41 -22.69
C GLU A 293 1.09 15.48 -21.47
N GLN A 294 0.64 16.03 -20.34
CA GLN A 294 0.37 15.29 -19.10
C GLN A 294 -1.13 15.02 -18.91
N GLY A 295 -1.92 15.08 -19.99
CA GLY A 295 -3.37 14.99 -19.90
C GLY A 295 -3.91 13.67 -19.35
N GLU A 296 -3.14 12.59 -19.44
CA GLU A 296 -3.48 11.30 -18.83
C GLU A 296 -3.55 11.36 -17.29
N ILE A 297 -2.77 12.24 -16.65
CA ILE A 297 -2.84 12.44 -15.19
C ILE A 297 -4.20 13.07 -14.81
N CYS A 298 -4.67 14.03 -15.60
CA CYS A 298 -5.99 14.62 -15.37
C CYS A 298 -7.10 13.57 -15.55
N ARG A 299 -6.88 12.56 -16.41
CA ARG A 299 -7.78 11.41 -16.62
C ARG A 299 -7.77 10.38 -15.50
N THR A 300 -7.21 10.66 -14.34
CA THR A 300 -7.49 9.91 -13.11
C THR A 300 -8.01 10.81 -12.00
N CYS A 301 -8.14 12.12 -12.27
CA CYS A 301 -8.51 13.13 -11.29
C CYS A 301 -10.04 13.30 -11.22
N PRO A 302 -10.65 13.26 -10.02
CA PRO A 302 -12.10 13.46 -9.87
C PRO A 302 -12.57 14.84 -10.34
N TYR A 303 -11.71 15.86 -10.27
CA TYR A 303 -12.00 17.22 -10.78
C TYR A 303 -12.09 17.31 -12.30
N TYR A 304 -11.60 16.30 -13.04
CA TYR A 304 -11.67 16.24 -14.50
C TYR A 304 -12.96 15.57 -15.01
N TYR A 305 -13.48 14.57 -14.28
CA TYR A 305 -14.55 13.67 -14.74
C TYR A 305 -15.96 14.01 -14.25
N SER A 306 -16.12 14.93 -13.32
CA SER A 306 -17.43 15.38 -12.87
C SER A 306 -18.22 16.05 -14.00
N GLY A 307 -19.56 16.00 -13.94
CA GLY A 307 -20.43 16.68 -14.91
C GLY A 307 -20.20 18.20 -15.02
N ILE A 308 -19.50 18.76 -14.04
CA ILE A 308 -18.86 20.07 -14.08
C ILE A 308 -17.35 19.82 -13.96
N ARG A 309 -16.58 20.12 -14.99
CA ARG A 309 -15.12 19.96 -14.98
C ARG A 309 -14.49 21.14 -14.26
N LEU A 310 -13.94 20.89 -13.08
CA LEU A 310 -13.31 21.91 -12.24
C LEU A 310 -11.83 22.11 -12.59
N CYS A 311 -11.15 21.08 -13.10
CA CYS A 311 -9.76 21.17 -13.57
C CYS A 311 -9.55 20.27 -14.80
N GLY A 312 -8.44 20.48 -15.52
CA GLY A 312 -8.03 19.66 -16.66
C GLY A 312 -6.76 20.19 -17.32
N PRO A 313 -6.26 19.53 -18.38
CA PRO A 313 -5.02 19.92 -19.04
C PRO A 313 -5.13 21.30 -19.67
N GLN A 314 -4.07 22.09 -19.69
CA GLN A 314 -4.06 23.46 -20.24
C GLN A 314 -4.72 23.54 -21.61
N GLY A 315 -5.53 24.56 -21.83
CA GLY A 315 -6.25 24.75 -23.10
C GLY A 315 -7.48 23.86 -23.30
N GLU A 316 -7.83 22.97 -22.37
CA GLU A 316 -9.17 22.37 -22.36
C GLU A 316 -10.21 23.30 -21.72
N PRO A 317 -11.48 23.30 -22.17
CA PRO A 317 -12.54 24.04 -21.51
C PRO A 317 -12.87 23.43 -20.13
N LEU A 318 -13.21 24.31 -19.18
CA LEU A 318 -13.72 23.97 -17.85
C LEU A 318 -15.23 24.26 -17.77
N GLY A 319 -15.89 23.84 -16.69
CA GLY A 319 -17.32 24.04 -16.47
C GLY A 319 -18.17 22.87 -16.96
N ILE A 320 -19.43 23.12 -17.31
CA ILE A 320 -20.35 22.07 -17.74
C ILE A 320 -19.88 21.51 -19.08
N VAL A 321 -19.43 20.25 -19.08
CA VAL A 321 -19.03 19.57 -20.31
C VAL A 321 -20.21 18.73 -20.78
N THR A 322 -20.90 19.20 -21.82
CA THR A 322 -21.92 18.37 -22.49
C THR A 322 -21.22 17.15 -23.05
N LYS A 323 -21.57 15.94 -22.58
CA LYS A 323 -21.17 14.70 -23.25
C LYS A 323 -21.63 14.81 -24.71
N ALA A 324 -20.69 14.94 -25.64
CA ALA A 324 -21.00 14.72 -27.04
C ALA A 324 -21.51 13.28 -27.14
N VAL A 325 -22.79 13.13 -27.50
CA VAL A 325 -23.30 11.84 -27.98
C VAL A 325 -22.44 11.49 -29.19
N PRO A 326 -21.81 10.31 -29.26
CA PRO A 326 -21.05 9.93 -30.43
C PRO A 326 -21.97 9.99 -31.65
N GLU A 327 -21.67 10.87 -32.60
CA GLU A 327 -22.28 10.81 -33.93
C GLU A 327 -21.86 9.49 -34.57
N GLY A 328 -22.81 8.57 -34.75
CA GLY A 328 -22.59 7.31 -35.45
C GLY A 328 -23.08 6.05 -34.74
N VAL A 329 -24.34 6.03 -34.29
CA VAL A 329 -25.10 4.78 -34.21
C VAL A 329 -26.47 5.04 -34.83
N SER A 330 -26.57 4.75 -36.13
CA SER A 330 -27.79 4.34 -36.83
C SER A 330 -27.59 2.91 -37.28
#